data_AF-A0A2N9HF65-F1
#
_entry.id   AF-A0A2N9HF65-F1
#
_cell.length_a   1.000
_cell.length_b   1.000
_cell.length_c   1.000
_cell.angle_alpha   90.00
_cell.angle_beta   90.00
_cell.angle_gamma   90.00
#
_symmetry.space_group_name_H-M   'P 1'
#
loop_
_entity.id
_entity.type
_entity.pdbx_description
1 polymer ?
#
loop_
_entity_poly.entity_id
_entity_poly.type
_entity_poly.pdbx_seq_one_letter_code
_entity_poly.pdbx_strand_id
1 'polypeptide(L)'
;MPSASTKLYADDVSLLVLLLDTNPFFWTTSSLPFSKFLSNVLTLLNSILLLNQINQVVVIATGCNSCDYIYDSSLSTNPGAVNGIMPALCSELLQKLEEFVTRDEQLGEQQSLGATVSSLLSGSLSMALCCILV
;
A
#
# COMPACT_ATOMS: atom_id res chain seq x y z
N MET A 1 -35.59 7.09 -32.32
CA MET A 1 -35.37 7.22 -30.86
C MET A 1 -34.29 6.23 -30.48
N PRO A 2 -33.01 6.64 -30.43
CA PRO A 2 -31.95 5.76 -29.95
C PRO A 2 -32.07 5.66 -28.44
N SER A 3 -32.27 4.44 -27.95
CA SER A 3 -32.28 4.08 -26.54
C SER A 3 -30.94 4.49 -25.92
N ALA A 4 -30.99 5.30 -24.87
CA ALA A 4 -29.83 5.70 -24.10
C ALA A 4 -29.12 4.43 -23.59
N SER A 5 -27.89 4.22 -24.03
CA SER A 5 -26.99 3.20 -23.50
C SER A 5 -26.83 3.44 -22.01
N THR A 6 -27.55 2.68 -21.20
CA THR A 6 -27.34 2.63 -19.75
C THR A 6 -25.96 2.01 -19.58
N LYS A 7 -24.93 2.85 -19.43
CA LYS A 7 -23.57 2.41 -19.11
C LYS A 7 -23.71 1.66 -17.78
N LEU A 8 -23.67 0.32 -17.86
CA LEU A 8 -23.72 -0.54 -16.69
C LEU A 8 -22.50 -0.20 -15.84
N TYR A 9 -22.70 0.58 -14.78
CA TYR A 9 -21.70 0.97 -13.78
C TYR A 9 -21.20 -0.22 -12.93
N ALA A 10 -21.41 -1.45 -13.39
CA ALA A 10 -21.32 -2.65 -12.56
C ALA A 10 -20.08 -3.51 -12.83
N ASP A 11 -19.18 -3.12 -13.73
CA ASP A 11 -18.02 -3.95 -14.12
C ASP A 11 -16.70 -3.16 -14.25
N ASP A 12 -16.61 -1.97 -13.66
CA ASP A 12 -15.35 -1.24 -13.59
C ASP A 12 -14.53 -1.73 -12.38
N VAL A 13 -13.41 -2.40 -12.65
CA VAL A 13 -12.38 -2.74 -11.66
C VAL A 13 -11.86 -1.44 -11.04
N SER A 14 -12.07 -1.24 -9.74
CA SER A 14 -11.46 -0.10 -9.03
C SER A 14 -10.10 -0.49 -8.48
N LEU A 15 -9.06 0.18 -8.96
CA LEU A 15 -7.71 0.07 -8.43
C LEU A 15 -7.47 1.16 -7.38
N LEU A 16 -7.14 0.74 -6.15
CA LEU A 16 -6.64 1.62 -5.11
C LEU A 16 -5.13 1.44 -4.97
N VAL A 17 -4.38 2.53 -5.17
CA VAL A 17 -2.96 2.57 -4.82
C VAL A 17 -2.78 3.36 -3.53
N LEU A 18 -2.30 2.69 -2.49
CA LEU A 18 -2.02 3.28 -1.19
C LEU A 18 -0.51 3.55 -1.05
N LEU A 19 -0.16 4.81 -0.86
CA LEU A 19 1.19 5.23 -0.47
C LEU A 19 1.28 5.29 1.05
N LEU A 20 2.07 4.41 1.66
CA LEU A 20 2.26 4.33 3.09
C LEU A 20 3.59 4.97 3.48
N ASP A 21 3.55 6.15 4.09
CA ASP A 21 4.75 6.79 4.63
C ASP A 21 5.19 6.08 5.91
N THR A 22 6.42 5.58 5.94
CA THR A 22 7.04 4.89 7.10
C THR A 22 8.17 5.70 7.72
N ASN A 23 8.25 7.00 7.43
CA ASN A 23 9.31 7.87 7.93
C ASN A 23 9.33 7.93 9.47
N PRO A 24 10.39 7.41 10.13
CA PRO A 24 10.47 7.36 11.58
C PRO A 24 10.52 8.75 12.23
N PHE A 25 11.04 9.78 11.54
CA PHE A 25 11.08 11.16 12.05
C PHE A 25 9.67 11.75 12.21
N PHE A 26 8.75 11.39 11.31
CA PHE A 26 7.35 11.80 11.43
C PHE A 26 6.63 11.00 12.52
N TRP A 27 6.75 9.68 12.50
CA TRP A 27 6.00 8.82 13.42
C TRP A 27 6.43 8.93 14.89
N THR A 28 7.67 9.32 15.15
CA THR A 28 8.17 9.58 16.52
C THR A 28 7.60 10.87 17.14
N THR A 29 7.18 11.84 16.31
CA THR A 29 6.61 13.12 16.77
C THR A 29 5.07 13.14 16.68
N SER A 30 4.48 12.15 16.02
CA SER A 30 3.03 12.02 15.86
C SER A 30 2.32 11.69 17.18
N SER A 31 1.13 12.25 17.35
CA SER A 31 0.22 11.91 18.48
C SER A 31 -0.46 10.55 18.30
N LEU A 32 -0.48 10.02 17.08
CA LEU A 32 -1.07 8.72 16.76
C LEU A 32 0.05 7.69 16.55
N PRO A 33 0.12 6.63 17.39
CA PRO A 33 1.12 5.59 17.20
C PRO A 33 0.90 4.87 15.87
N PHE A 34 2.00 4.56 15.19
CA PHE A 34 2.00 3.93 13.86
C PHE A 34 1.19 2.63 13.81
N SER A 35 1.26 1.79 14.85
CA SER A 35 0.48 0.55 14.93
C SER A 35 -1.03 0.77 14.90
N LYS A 36 -1.52 1.82 15.58
CA LYS A 36 -2.95 2.16 15.59
C LYS A 36 -3.39 2.77 14.26
N PHE A 37 -2.54 3.60 13.66
CA PHE A 37 -2.74 4.09 12.30
C PHE A 37 -2.85 2.92 11.30
N LEU A 38 -1.91 1.98 11.35
CA LEU A 38 -1.87 0.84 10.45
C LEU A 38 -3.10 -0.06 10.61
N SER A 39 -3.58 -0.28 11.84
CA SER A 39 -4.83 -1.00 12.08
C SER A 39 -6.04 -0.35 11.39
N ASN A 40 -6.12 0.99 11.39
CA ASN A 40 -7.19 1.70 10.70
C ASN A 40 -7.05 1.60 9.17
N VAL A 41 -5.82 1.70 8.66
CA VAL A 41 -5.52 1.52 7.23
C VAL A 41 -5.90 0.12 6.76
N LEU A 42 -5.52 -0.92 7.50
CA LEU A 42 -5.91 -2.31 7.18
C LEU A 42 -7.43 -2.48 7.19
N THR A 43 -8.13 -1.86 8.15
CA THR A 43 -9.60 -1.88 8.20
C THR A 43 -10.21 -1.20 6.96
N LEU A 44 -9.63 -0.09 6.50
CA LEU A 44 -10.03 0.58 5.27
C LEU A 44 -9.81 -0.29 4.03
N LEU A 45 -8.61 -0.86 3.88
CA LEU A 45 -8.29 -1.76 2.76
C LEU A 45 -9.25 -2.96 2.71
N ASN A 46 -9.48 -3.59 3.86
CA ASN A 46 -10.43 -4.69 3.99
C ASN A 46 -11.86 -4.28 3.61
N SER A 47 -12.29 -3.08 3.99
CA SER A 47 -13.60 -2.56 3.63
C SER A 47 -13.74 -2.37 2.11
N ILE A 48 -12.68 -1.91 1.44
CA ILE A 48 -12.67 -1.68 -0.02
C ILE A 48 -12.68 -3.00 -0.80
N LEU A 49 -11.93 -4.00 -0.34
CA LEU A 49 -11.97 -5.35 -0.90
C LEU A 49 -13.34 -6.02 -0.68
N LEU A 50 -13.99 -5.74 0.45
CA LEU A 50 -15.33 -6.26 0.75
C LEU A 50 -16.43 -5.59 -0.10
N LEU A 51 -16.26 -4.32 -0.45
CA LEU A 51 -17.23 -3.59 -1.27
C LEU A 51 -17.38 -4.19 -2.67
N ASN A 52 -16.28 -4.64 -3.27
CA ASN A 52 -16.32 -5.32 -4.56
C ASN A 52 -15.10 -6.27 -4.72
N GLN A 53 -15.36 -7.54 -5.02
CA GLN A 53 -14.33 -8.59 -5.10
C GLN A 53 -13.38 -8.43 -6.29
N ILE A 54 -13.76 -7.63 -7.30
CA ILE A 54 -12.85 -7.27 -8.41
C ILE A 54 -11.98 -6.04 -8.07
N ASN A 55 -12.15 -5.41 -6.90
CA ASN A 55 -11.30 -4.29 -6.51
C ASN A 55 -9.87 -4.77 -6.28
N GLN A 56 -8.93 -3.99 -6.81
CA GLN A 56 -7.51 -4.25 -6.65
C GLN A 56 -6.90 -3.23 -5.69
N VAL A 57 -5.99 -3.68 -4.85
CA VAL A 57 -5.27 -2.87 -3.88
C VAL A 57 -3.78 -3.10 -4.07
N VAL A 58 -3.05 -2.00 -4.25
CA VAL A 58 -1.60 -1.97 -4.27
C VAL A 58 -1.15 -1.08 -3.11
N VAL A 59 -0.18 -1.56 -2.32
CA VAL A 59 0.42 -0.79 -1.21
C VAL A 59 1.90 -0.61 -1.50
N ILE A 60 2.34 0.65 -1.50
CA ILE A 60 3.73 1.05 -1.69
C ILE A 60 4.19 1.72 -0.41
N ALA A 61 5.27 1.22 0.20
CA ALA A 61 5.90 1.90 1.31
C ALA A 61 6.82 3.01 0.82
N THR A 62 6.79 4.12 1.53
CA THR A 62 7.61 5.30 1.28
C THR A 62 8.46 5.52 2.52
N GLY A 63 9.75 5.18 2.43
CA GLY A 63 10.74 5.43 3.46
C GLY A 63 11.48 6.75 3.23
N CYS A 64 12.51 6.95 4.03
CA CYS A 64 13.42 8.09 3.87
C CYS A 64 14.49 7.81 2.81
N ASN A 65 14.89 6.55 2.66
CA ASN A 65 16.03 6.15 1.83
C ASN A 65 15.60 5.31 0.62
N SER A 66 14.43 4.68 0.69
CA SER A 66 13.87 3.84 -0.35
C SER A 66 12.34 3.94 -0.43
N CYS A 67 11.78 3.43 -1.52
CA CYS A 67 10.35 3.16 -1.66
C CYS A 67 10.19 1.81 -2.38
N ASP A 68 9.24 0.98 -1.94
CA ASP A 68 9.11 -0.40 -2.44
C ASP A 68 7.65 -0.87 -2.41
N TYR A 69 7.35 -1.89 -3.23
CA TYR A 69 6.05 -2.55 -3.25
C TYR A 69 5.93 -3.48 -2.05
N ILE A 70 4.94 -3.25 -1.21
CA ILE A 70 4.68 -4.06 -0.02
C ILE A 70 3.59 -5.09 -0.30
N TYR A 71 2.58 -4.70 -1.08
CA TYR A 71 1.45 -5.56 -1.37
C TYR A 71 0.83 -5.26 -2.73
N ASP A 72 0.42 -6.31 -3.43
CA ASP A 72 -0.35 -6.23 -4.67
C ASP A 72 -1.37 -7.38 -4.69
N SER A 73 -2.67 -7.02 -4.69
CA SER A 73 -3.75 -7.99 -4.74
C SER A 73 -3.85 -8.77 -6.05
N SER A 74 -3.32 -8.23 -7.15
CA SER A 74 -3.34 -8.91 -8.45
C SER A 74 -2.37 -10.10 -8.47
N LEU A 75 -1.22 -9.95 -7.80
CA LEU A 75 -0.17 -10.97 -7.69
C LEU A 75 -0.48 -12.05 -6.64
N SER A 76 -1.34 -11.76 -5.66
CA SER A 76 -1.71 -12.69 -4.58
C SER A 76 -2.80 -13.71 -4.96
N THR A 77 -3.20 -13.76 -6.24
CA THR A 77 -4.20 -14.71 -6.76
C THR A 77 -3.65 -16.14 -6.82
N ASN A 78 -3.52 -16.81 -5.67
CA ASN A 78 -3.58 -18.27 -5.60
C ASN A 78 -5.07 -18.67 -5.67
N PRO A 79 -5.55 -19.36 -6.73
CA PRO A 79 -6.97 -19.59 -6.99
C PRO A 79 -7.66 -20.60 -6.05
N GLY A 80 -7.15 -20.82 -4.83
CA GLY A 80 -7.61 -21.88 -3.92
C GLY A 80 -8.03 -21.45 -2.50
N ALA A 81 -7.92 -20.17 -2.12
CA ALA A 81 -8.00 -19.75 -0.72
C ALA A 81 -9.26 -18.94 -0.33
N VAL A 82 -10.42 -19.21 -0.92
CA VAL A 82 -11.65 -18.38 -0.79
C VAL A 82 -12.13 -18.12 0.66
N ASN A 83 -11.69 -18.89 1.67
CA ASN A 83 -12.18 -18.75 3.05
C ASN A 83 -11.15 -18.25 4.09
N GLY A 84 -9.91 -17.93 3.68
CA GLY A 84 -8.82 -17.57 4.60
C GLY A 84 -7.92 -16.40 4.18
N ILE A 85 -8.29 -15.69 3.11
CA ILE A 85 -7.50 -14.62 2.50
C ILE A 85 -7.28 -13.45 3.49
N MET A 86 -8.33 -12.95 4.15
CA MET A 86 -8.24 -11.68 4.91
C MET A 86 -7.16 -11.61 6.02
N PRO A 87 -7.03 -12.61 6.93
CA PRO A 87 -5.98 -12.57 7.95
C PRO A 87 -4.59 -12.85 7.39
N ALA A 88 -4.48 -13.66 6.34
CA ALA A 88 -3.20 -13.95 5.68
C ALA A 88 -2.65 -12.71 4.97
N LEU A 89 -3.51 -11.91 4.32
CA LEU A 89 -3.14 -10.65 3.69
C LEU A 89 -2.55 -9.64 4.69
N CYS A 90 -3.17 -9.51 5.86
CA CYS A 90 -2.67 -8.60 6.90
C CYS A 90 -1.31 -9.05 7.43
N SER A 91 -1.12 -10.36 7.61
CA SER A 91 0.15 -10.91 8.08
C SER A 91 1.28 -10.74 7.05
N GLU A 92 1.00 -10.98 5.78
CA GLU A 92 1.98 -10.82 4.69
C GLU A 92 2.38 -9.34 4.52
N LEU A 93 1.39 -8.44 4.51
CA LEU A 93 1.64 -6.99 4.43
C LEU A 93 2.48 -6.52 5.62
N LEU A 94 2.13 -6.93 6.85
CA LEU A 94 2.89 -6.57 8.05
C LEU A 94 4.32 -7.08 7.98
N GLN A 95 4.53 -8.32 7.57
CA GLN A 95 5.87 -8.89 7.42
C GLN A 95 6.70 -8.13 6.38
N LYS A 96 6.13 -7.86 5.19
CA LYS A 96 6.81 -7.12 4.13
C LYS A 96 7.12 -5.68 4.55
N LEU A 97 6.22 -5.06 5.30
CA LEU A 97 6.40 -3.72 5.84
C LEU A 97 7.53 -3.68 6.88
N GLU A 98 7.60 -4.67 7.77
CA GLU A 98 8.67 -4.79 8.76
C GLU A 98 10.03 -5.01 8.07
N GLU A 99 10.09 -5.94 7.11
CA GLU A 99 11.28 -6.17 6.26
C GLU A 99 11.73 -4.88 5.56
N PHE A 100 10.78 -4.08 5.06
CA PHE A 100 11.05 -2.79 4.42
C PHE A 100 11.63 -1.76 5.40
N VAL A 101 10.98 -1.57 6.55
CA VAL A 101 11.43 -0.57 7.55
C VAL A 101 12.84 -0.89 8.05
N THR A 102 13.12 -2.16 8.36
CA THR A 102 14.48 -2.58 8.78
C THR A 102 15.51 -2.31 7.68
N ARG A 103 15.16 -2.56 6.41
CA ARG A 103 16.06 -2.29 5.28
C ARG A 103 16.29 -0.80 5.08
N ASP A 104 15.24 0.02 5.18
CA ASP A 104 15.31 1.48 5.01
C ASP A 104 16.20 2.13 6.08
N GLU A 105 16.14 1.63 7.32
CA GLU A 105 17.00 2.07 8.42
C GLU A 105 18.48 1.72 8.17
N GLN A 106 18.78 0.48 7.75
CA GLN A 106 20.15 0.05 7.40
C GLN A 106 20.77 0.86 6.27
N LEU A 107 19.97 1.25 5.27
CA LEU A 107 20.41 2.11 4.17
C LEU A 107 20.76 3.53 4.64
N GLY A 108 20.08 4.02 5.68
CA GLY A 108 20.34 5.32 6.31
C GLY A 108 21.67 5.35 7.08
N GLU A 109 22.02 4.28 7.80
CA GLU A 109 23.29 4.22 8.54
C GLU A 109 24.52 4.15 7.63
N GLN A 110 24.39 3.56 6.44
CA GLN A 110 25.47 3.53 5.44
C GLN A 110 25.67 4.88 4.73
N GLN A 111 24.65 5.74 4.71
CA GLN A 111 24.69 7.07 4.12
C GLN A 111 24.95 8.13 5.20
N SER A 112 26.19 8.17 5.73
CA SER A 112 26.62 9.08 6.79
C SER A 112 26.74 10.57 6.37
N LEU A 113 25.92 11.06 5.44
CA LEU A 113 25.92 12.44 4.95
C LEU A 113 24.50 13.00 4.96
N GLY A 114 24.05 13.39 6.14
CA GLY A 114 22.83 14.17 6.37
C GLY A 114 21.55 13.36 6.20
N ALA A 115 21.02 12.82 7.31
CA ALA A 115 19.72 12.16 7.32
C ALA A 115 18.66 13.05 6.68
N THR A 116 18.19 12.66 5.50
CA THR A 116 17.12 13.37 4.80
C THR A 116 15.85 13.22 5.64
N VAL A 117 15.38 14.32 6.23
CA VAL A 117 14.14 14.35 7.02
C VAL A 117 12.89 14.12 6.14
N SER A 118 13.06 14.25 4.82
CA SER A 118 11.99 14.11 3.84
C SER A 118 11.85 12.68 3.36
N SER A 119 10.62 12.16 3.38
CA SER A 119 10.25 10.90 2.75
C SER A 119 10.38 10.99 1.22
N LEU A 120 10.66 9.87 0.55
CA LEU A 120 10.80 9.78 -0.92
C LEU A 120 9.45 9.74 -1.65
N LEU A 121 8.57 10.68 -1.32
CA LEU A 121 7.21 10.72 -1.88
C LEU A 121 7.20 10.84 -3.41
N SER A 122 8.16 11.56 -3.99
CA SER A 122 8.29 11.65 -5.45
C SER A 122 8.58 10.29 -6.10
N GLY A 123 9.38 9.44 -5.44
CA GLY A 123 9.72 8.11 -5.94
C GLY A 123 8.51 7.18 -5.88
N SER A 124 7.82 7.15 -4.73
CA SER A 124 6.66 6.31 -4.54
C SER A 124 5.47 6.74 -5.40
N LEU A 125 5.26 8.05 -5.63
CA LEU A 125 4.27 8.54 -6.58
C LEU A 125 4.58 8.12 -8.02
N SER A 126 5.86 8.15 -8.42
CA SER A 126 6.27 7.71 -9.75
C SER A 126 5.98 6.21 -9.94
N MET A 127 6.30 5.38 -8.93
CA MET A 127 5.96 3.95 -8.93
C MET A 127 4.43 3.72 -8.97
N ALA A 128 3.66 4.49 -8.21
CA ALA A 128 2.20 4.41 -8.23
C ALA A 128 1.61 4.73 -9.60
N LEU A 129 2.09 5.80 -10.25
CA LEU A 129 1.66 6.17 -11.59
C LEU A 129 2.08 5.12 -12.62
N CYS A 130 3.27 4.52 -12.48
CA CYS A 130 3.66 3.40 -13.33
C CYS A 130 2.70 2.22 -13.19
N CYS A 131 2.26 1.85 -11.98
CA CYS A 131 1.28 0.78 -11.78
C CYS A 131 -0.08 1.04 -12.44
N ILE A 132 -0.52 2.30 -12.47
CA ILE A 132 -1.84 2.66 -13.01
C ILE A 132 -1.82 2.71 -14.55
N LEU A 133 -0.65 2.94 -15.16
CA LEU A 133 -0.48 3.16 -16.59
C LEU A 133 -0.12 1.89 -17.39
N VAL A 134 -0.09 0.71 -16.76
CA VAL A 134 0.08 -0.59 -17.43
C VAL A 134 -1.28 -1.15 -17.83
#